data_AF-A0A918XV03-F1
#
_entry.id   AF-A0A918XV03-F1
#
_cell.length_a   1.000
_cell.length_b   1.000
_cell.length_c   1.000
_cell.angle_alpha   90.00
_cell.angle_beta   90.00
_cell.angle_gamma   90.00
#
_symmetry.space_group_name_H-M   'P 1'
#
loop_
_entity.id
_entity.type
_entity.pdbx_description
1 polymer ?
#
loop_
_entity_poly.entity_id
_entity_poly.type
_entity_poly.pdbx_seq_one_letter_code
_entity_poly.pdbx_strand_id
1 'polypeptide(L)'
;MSRRLCVLLCASVLVAGCAGRTAVPVSAYQPNDNRMSCREVDSEIQRNNEALRVRVQEGAETEKRNIAVGAAAILLFWPAAFAMDFKDAAGTEAMSLEQRNATLTQLAAKQRCRTTHAMTVAEAEAERVAREVAERRMSEENKVAGVTTPTDPRLRQAGQPTATAVRQASATEPGLDRSRLRDLMGRFLRGEISKAEYERLRAG
;
A
#
# COMPACT_ATOMS: atom_id res chain seq x y z
N MET A 1 52.20 1.51 -18.43
CA MET A 1 50.73 1.35 -18.40
C MET A 1 50.26 0.80 -19.72
N SER A 2 49.58 -0.34 -19.73
CA SER A 2 49.10 -0.98 -20.96
C SER A 2 47.92 -0.19 -21.53
N ARG A 3 47.88 0.02 -22.86
CA ARG A 3 46.80 0.73 -23.58
C ARG A 3 45.41 0.14 -23.27
N ARG A 4 45.36 -1.17 -22.95
CA ARG A 4 44.15 -1.88 -22.49
C ARG A 4 43.67 -1.42 -21.10
N LEU A 5 44.58 -1.08 -20.20
CA LEU A 5 44.25 -0.58 -18.86
C LEU A 5 43.63 0.81 -18.92
N CYS A 6 44.14 1.70 -19.79
CA CYS A 6 43.53 3.02 -20.00
C CYS A 6 42.12 2.91 -20.60
N VAL A 7 41.90 2.02 -21.57
CA VAL A 7 40.57 1.83 -22.18
C VAL A 7 39.55 1.30 -21.17
N LEU A 8 39.94 0.32 -20.33
CA LEU A 8 39.08 -0.19 -19.26
C LEU A 8 38.76 0.88 -18.20
N LEU A 9 39.75 1.70 -17.84
CA LEU A 9 39.54 2.80 -16.90
C LEU A 9 38.57 3.86 -17.46
N CYS A 10 38.77 4.29 -18.70
CA CYS A 10 37.89 5.25 -19.36
C CYS A 10 36.46 4.71 -19.53
N ALA A 11 36.31 3.42 -19.85
CA ALA A 11 35.00 2.79 -19.97
C ALA A 11 34.26 2.74 -18.61
N SER A 12 34.97 2.46 -17.52
CA SER A 12 34.37 2.41 -16.17
C SER A 12 33.83 3.77 -15.69
N VAL A 13 34.53 4.87 -16.00
CA VAL A 13 34.10 6.24 -15.65
C VAL A 13 32.84 6.64 -16.42
N LEU A 14 32.70 6.20 -17.67
CA LEU A 14 31.52 6.50 -18.51
C LEU A 14 30.26 5.75 -18.04
N VAL A 15 30.39 4.55 -17.51
CA VAL A 15 29.23 3.75 -17.05
C VAL A 15 28.76 4.18 -15.65
N ALA A 16 29.64 4.68 -14.78
CA ALA A 16 29.29 5.11 -13.42
C ALA A 16 28.35 6.33 -13.37
N GLY A 17 28.26 7.13 -14.43
CA GLY A 17 27.41 8.34 -14.49
C GLY A 17 25.93 8.11 -14.81
N CYS A 18 25.54 6.92 -15.27
CA CYS A 18 24.14 6.60 -15.62
C CYS A 18 23.38 5.84 -14.51
N ALA A 19 24.05 5.50 -13.41
CA ALA A 19 23.43 4.82 -12.28
C ALA A 19 22.72 5.83 -11.39
N GLY A 20 21.53 6.24 -11.83
CA GLY A 20 20.49 6.73 -10.95
C GLY A 20 20.06 8.18 -11.09
N ARG A 21 18.79 8.42 -10.80
CA ARG A 21 18.21 9.77 -10.83
C ARG A 21 18.54 10.50 -9.54
N THR A 22 19.02 11.73 -9.65
CA THR A 22 19.17 12.61 -8.48
C THR A 22 17.81 13.12 -8.01
N ALA A 23 17.56 13.06 -6.71
CA ALA A 23 16.39 13.68 -6.09
C ALA A 23 16.37 15.18 -6.39
N VAL A 24 15.19 15.71 -6.71
CA VAL A 24 14.92 17.14 -6.88
C VAL A 24 13.93 17.56 -5.78
N PRO A 25 14.42 17.78 -4.54
CA PRO A 25 13.56 18.10 -3.41
C PRO A 25 12.93 19.48 -3.58
N VAL A 26 11.67 19.60 -3.19
CA VAL A 26 10.98 20.89 -3.13
C VAL A 26 11.30 21.56 -1.79
N SER A 27 11.57 22.87 -1.82
CA SER A 27 11.76 23.63 -0.59
C SER A 27 10.47 23.67 0.25
N ALA A 28 10.57 23.37 1.55
CA ALA A 28 9.43 23.44 2.47
C ALA A 28 8.83 24.85 2.52
N TYR A 29 9.66 25.88 2.42
CA TYR A 29 9.23 27.29 2.39
C TYR A 29 9.59 27.94 1.05
N GLN A 30 8.69 28.74 0.50
CA GLN A 30 8.92 29.50 -0.73
C GLN A 30 8.72 31.01 -0.47
N PRO A 31 9.48 31.89 -1.13
CA PRO A 31 9.36 33.34 -0.93
C PRO A 31 7.96 33.91 -1.18
N ASN A 32 7.17 33.25 -2.04
CA ASN A 32 5.82 33.70 -2.40
C ASN A 32 4.72 33.22 -1.45
N ASP A 33 5.04 32.39 -0.44
CA ASP A 33 4.06 31.83 0.50
C ASP A 33 3.25 32.91 1.22
N ASN A 34 3.92 33.99 1.60
CA ASN A 34 3.28 35.11 2.30
C ASN A 34 2.25 35.86 1.45
N ARG A 35 2.25 35.65 0.13
CA ARG A 35 1.33 36.29 -0.81
C ARG A 35 0.25 35.33 -1.32
N MET A 36 0.31 34.04 -0.97
CA MET A 36 -0.69 33.07 -1.37
C MET A 36 -2.02 33.34 -0.66
N SER A 37 -3.10 33.36 -1.44
CA SER A 37 -4.47 33.33 -0.96
C SER A 37 -4.87 31.95 -0.46
N CYS A 38 -5.91 31.86 0.37
CA CYS A 38 -6.41 30.57 0.88
C CYS A 38 -6.71 29.55 -0.22
N ARG A 39 -7.23 29.99 -1.37
CA ARG A 39 -7.52 29.12 -2.51
C ARG A 39 -6.23 28.59 -3.15
N GLU A 40 -5.20 29.42 -3.24
CA GLU A 40 -3.90 29.00 -3.77
C GLU A 40 -3.23 28.00 -2.84
N VAL A 41 -3.25 28.25 -1.53
CA VAL A 41 -2.74 27.31 -0.51
C VAL A 41 -3.45 25.95 -0.61
N ASP A 42 -4.78 25.95 -0.69
CA ASP A 42 -5.55 24.70 -0.84
C ASP A 42 -5.22 23.98 -2.15
N SER A 43 -5.15 24.71 -3.27
CA SER A 43 -4.80 24.12 -4.57
C SER A 43 -3.39 23.53 -4.59
N GLU A 44 -2.47 24.13 -3.85
CA GLU A 44 -1.10 23.66 -3.75
C GLU A 44 -0.99 22.41 -2.89
N ILE A 45 -1.73 22.34 -1.78
CA ILE A 45 -1.84 21.13 -0.97
C ILE A 45 -2.41 19.98 -1.82
N GLN A 46 -3.44 20.23 -2.63
CA GLN A 46 -4.01 19.21 -3.52
C GLN A 46 -2.98 18.73 -4.56
N ARG A 47 -2.27 19.65 -5.22
CA ARG A 47 -1.20 19.31 -6.18
C ARG A 47 -0.08 18.51 -5.54
N ASN A 48 0.36 18.89 -4.34
CA ASN A 48 1.38 18.16 -3.59
C ASN A 48 0.91 16.77 -3.20
N ASN A 49 -0.36 16.61 -2.77
CA ASN A 49 -0.91 15.30 -2.44
C ASN A 49 -0.94 14.36 -3.65
N GLU A 50 -1.28 14.87 -4.85
CA GLU A 50 -1.21 14.08 -6.08
C GLU A 50 0.23 13.70 -6.43
N ALA A 51 1.17 14.64 -6.36
CA ALA A 51 2.58 14.37 -6.58
C ALA A 51 3.14 13.36 -5.57
N LEU A 52 2.73 13.45 -4.30
CA LEU A 52 3.12 12.52 -3.23
C LEU A 52 2.72 11.08 -3.58
N ARG A 53 1.46 10.86 -4.01
CA ARG A 53 0.99 9.53 -4.44
C ARG A 53 1.83 8.96 -5.58
N VAL A 54 2.18 9.79 -6.56
CA VAL A 54 3.02 9.38 -7.70
C VAL A 54 4.41 8.98 -7.22
N ARG A 55 5.08 9.79 -6.38
CA ARG A 55 6.42 9.48 -5.87
C ARG A 55 6.45 8.23 -4.99
N VAL A 56 5.41 8.05 -4.17
CA VAL A 56 5.26 6.84 -3.36
C VAL A 56 5.06 5.59 -4.24
N GLN A 57 4.37 5.70 -5.38
CA GLN A 57 4.27 4.60 -6.35
C GLN A 57 5.62 4.33 -7.04
N GLU A 58 6.30 5.36 -7.53
CA GLU A 58 7.62 5.24 -8.16
C GLU A 58 8.66 4.59 -7.24
N GLY A 59 8.65 4.95 -5.95
CA GLY A 59 9.53 4.35 -4.94
C GLY A 59 9.30 2.85 -4.78
N ALA A 60 8.04 2.42 -4.69
CA ALA A 60 7.69 1.00 -4.57
C ALA A 60 8.07 0.18 -5.82
N GLU A 61 7.90 0.75 -7.02
CA GLU A 61 8.33 0.09 -8.26
C GLU A 61 9.85 -0.07 -8.33
N THR A 62 10.58 0.97 -7.90
CA THR A 62 12.04 0.95 -7.85
C THR A 62 12.54 -0.08 -6.84
N GLU A 63 11.92 -0.16 -5.65
CA GLU A 63 12.24 -1.16 -4.64
C GLU A 63 12.02 -2.59 -5.18
N LYS A 64 10.86 -2.85 -5.81
CA LYS A 64 10.54 -4.15 -6.43
C LYS A 64 11.59 -4.55 -7.48
N ARG A 65 12.01 -3.62 -8.33
CA ARG A 65 13.04 -3.85 -9.36
C ARG A 65 14.41 -4.10 -8.75
N ASN A 66 14.79 -3.34 -7.72
CA ASN A 66 16.08 -3.48 -7.06
C ASN A 66 16.19 -4.82 -6.33
N ILE A 67 15.13 -5.31 -5.69
CA ILE A 67 15.10 -6.64 -5.06
C ILE A 67 15.27 -7.75 -6.12
N ALA A 68 14.57 -7.64 -7.25
CA ALA A 68 14.65 -8.64 -8.34
C ALA A 68 16.05 -8.70 -8.98
N VAL A 69 16.70 -7.55 -9.19
CA VAL A 69 18.04 -7.47 -9.77
C VAL A 69 19.12 -7.85 -8.74
N GLY A 70 18.95 -7.50 -7.46
CA GLY A 70 19.89 -7.82 -6.39
C GLY A 70 20.09 -9.31 -6.17
N ALA A 71 19.02 -10.11 -6.29
CA ALA A 71 19.11 -11.58 -6.19
C ALA A 71 19.95 -12.20 -7.33
N ALA A 72 19.88 -11.65 -8.54
CA ALA A 72 20.66 -12.12 -9.68
C ALA A 72 22.13 -11.62 -9.65
N ALA A 73 22.35 -10.38 -9.20
CA ALA A 73 23.68 -9.75 -9.18
C ALA A 73 24.61 -10.33 -8.11
N ILE A 74 24.11 -10.68 -6.93
CA ILE A 74 24.92 -11.29 -5.84
C ILE A 74 25.49 -12.66 -6.27
N LEU A 75 24.74 -13.43 -7.07
CA LEU A 75 25.17 -14.75 -7.54
C LEU A 75 26.12 -14.72 -8.75
N LEU A 76 26.04 -13.69 -9.61
CA LEU A 76 26.81 -13.63 -10.86
C LEU A 76 27.98 -12.62 -10.83
N PHE A 77 27.88 -11.52 -10.09
CA PHE A 77 28.92 -10.48 -10.03
C PHE A 77 28.76 -9.59 -8.78
N TRP A 78 29.24 -10.05 -7.63
CA TRP A 78 29.17 -9.35 -6.34
C TRP A 78 29.57 -7.85 -6.39
N PRO A 79 30.61 -7.41 -7.12
CA PRO A 79 30.93 -5.99 -7.22
C PRO A 79 29.83 -5.12 -7.86
N ALA A 80 28.98 -5.69 -8.73
CA ALA A 80 27.83 -4.96 -9.30
C ALA A 80 26.70 -4.75 -8.28
N ALA A 81 26.68 -5.50 -7.17
CA ALA A 81 25.74 -5.22 -6.08
C ALA A 81 25.98 -3.83 -5.45
N PHE A 82 27.21 -3.29 -5.54
CA PHE A 82 27.53 -1.92 -5.12
C PHE A 82 27.14 -0.84 -6.14
N ALA A 83 26.77 -1.23 -7.37
CA ALA A 83 26.36 -0.32 -8.44
C ALA A 83 24.83 -0.18 -8.58
N MET A 84 24.04 -0.83 -7.70
CA MET A 84 22.60 -0.59 -7.63
C MET A 84 22.33 0.81 -7.09
N ASP A 85 21.36 1.49 -7.68
CA ASP A 85 20.99 2.86 -7.38
C ASP A 85 20.31 2.94 -6.00
N PHE A 86 21.11 3.11 -4.95
CA PHE A 86 20.65 3.33 -3.57
C PHE A 86 20.14 4.76 -3.34
N LYS A 87 20.09 5.61 -4.37
CA LYS A 87 19.56 6.96 -4.22
C LYS A 87 18.04 6.82 -4.20
N ASP A 88 17.46 6.76 -3.00
CA ASP A 88 16.02 6.83 -2.77
C ASP A 88 15.48 8.22 -3.13
N ALA A 89 15.50 8.51 -4.43
CA ALA A 89 15.13 9.82 -4.97
C ALA A 89 13.63 10.07 -4.81
N ALA A 90 12.83 9.03 -5.04
CA ALA A 90 11.38 9.08 -4.87
C ALA A 90 10.99 9.30 -3.41
N GLY A 91 11.57 8.56 -2.46
CA GLY A 91 11.30 8.77 -1.03
C GLY A 91 11.76 10.14 -0.53
N THR A 92 12.94 10.59 -0.95
CA THR A 92 13.44 11.95 -0.62
C THR A 92 12.49 13.04 -1.11
N GLU A 93 11.97 12.90 -2.33
CA GLU A 93 11.01 13.86 -2.89
C GLU A 93 9.66 13.80 -2.20
N ALA A 94 9.16 12.59 -1.87
CA ALA A 94 7.93 12.41 -1.12
C ALA A 94 8.02 13.09 0.26
N MET A 95 9.13 12.90 0.97
CA MET A 95 9.39 13.59 2.25
C MET A 95 9.44 15.11 2.09
N SER A 96 10.03 15.62 1.01
CA SER A 96 10.06 17.06 0.75
C SER A 96 8.67 17.65 0.50
N LEU A 97 7.79 16.90 -0.19
CA LEU A 97 6.39 17.28 -0.42
C LEU A 97 5.59 17.26 0.88
N GLU A 98 5.81 16.28 1.76
CA GLU A 98 5.18 16.25 3.08
C GLU A 98 5.60 17.46 3.92
N GLN A 99 6.89 17.80 3.97
CA GLN A 99 7.38 18.97 4.70
C GLN A 99 6.80 20.29 4.16
N ARG A 100 6.66 20.37 2.83
CA ARG A 100 6.00 21.49 2.16
C ARG A 100 4.53 21.60 2.58
N ASN A 101 3.81 20.48 2.57
CA ASN A 101 2.42 20.41 3.01
C ASN A 101 2.24 20.78 4.50
N ALA A 102 3.16 20.37 5.37
CA ALA A 102 3.17 20.77 6.77
C ALA A 102 3.32 22.30 6.91
N THR A 103 4.20 22.91 6.12
CA THR A 103 4.39 24.37 6.08
C THR A 103 3.15 25.09 5.57
N LEU A 104 2.54 24.62 4.48
CA LEU A 104 1.29 25.17 3.93
C LEU A 104 0.13 25.04 4.91
N THR A 105 0.07 23.95 5.68
CA THR A 105 -0.95 23.76 6.73
C THR A 105 -0.78 24.78 7.86
N GLN A 106 0.46 25.07 8.28
CA GLN A 106 0.72 26.12 9.26
C GLN A 106 0.36 27.51 8.71
N LEU A 107 0.64 27.77 7.43
CA LEU A 107 0.26 29.01 6.76
C LEU A 107 -1.26 29.17 6.70
N ALA A 108 -1.97 28.12 6.29
CA ALA A 108 -3.44 28.07 6.27
C ALA A 108 -4.02 28.34 7.66
N ALA A 109 -3.46 27.75 8.71
CA ALA A 109 -3.90 27.98 10.08
C ALA A 109 -3.72 29.45 10.51
N LYS A 110 -2.57 30.07 10.17
CA LYS A 110 -2.31 31.49 10.44
C LYS A 110 -3.30 32.41 9.71
N GLN A 111 -3.63 32.07 8.47
CA GLN A 111 -4.58 32.81 7.63
C GLN A 111 -6.05 32.45 7.91
N ARG A 112 -6.32 31.47 8.78
CA ARG A 112 -7.66 30.91 9.06
C ARG A 112 -8.37 30.36 7.82
N CYS A 113 -7.62 29.75 6.92
CA CYS A 113 -8.14 29.11 5.72
C CYS A 113 -8.73 27.74 6.04
N ARG A 114 -9.74 27.33 5.26
CA ARG A 114 -10.19 25.94 5.18
C ARG A 114 -9.50 25.28 4.00
N THR A 115 -8.70 24.26 4.27
CA THR A 115 -7.95 23.53 3.24
C THR A 115 -8.30 22.05 3.26
N THR A 116 -7.97 21.38 2.16
CA THR A 116 -7.93 19.93 2.03
C THR A 116 -6.89 19.37 3.00
N HIS A 117 -7.10 18.12 3.40
CA HIS A 117 -6.14 17.39 4.23
C HIS A 117 -4.77 17.32 3.54
N ALA A 118 -3.73 17.77 4.23
CA ALA A 118 -2.34 17.60 3.82
C ALA A 118 -1.93 16.14 4.05
N MET A 119 -1.71 15.39 2.97
CA MET A 119 -1.34 13.98 3.05
C MET A 119 0.11 13.81 3.50
N THR A 120 0.35 12.82 4.33
CA THR A 120 1.69 12.35 4.75
C THR A 120 2.16 11.17 3.89
N VAL A 121 3.47 10.92 3.86
CA VAL A 121 4.04 9.77 3.14
C VAL A 121 3.41 8.45 3.63
N ALA A 122 3.25 8.30 4.95
CA ALA A 122 2.65 7.11 5.54
C ALA A 122 1.20 6.87 5.08
N GLU A 123 0.41 7.93 4.94
CA GLU A 123 -0.97 7.82 4.44
C GLU A 123 -1.01 7.45 2.96
N ALA A 124 -0.13 8.04 2.14
CA ALA A 124 -0.01 7.69 0.73
C ALA A 124 0.44 6.23 0.54
N GLU A 125 1.37 5.75 1.37
CA GLU A 125 1.80 4.36 1.39
C GLU A 125 0.67 3.42 1.81
N ALA A 126 -0.08 3.78 2.84
CA ALA A 126 -1.24 3.02 3.28
C ALA A 126 -2.31 2.94 2.17
N GLU A 127 -2.59 4.04 1.46
CA GLU A 127 -3.52 4.07 0.33
C GLU A 127 -3.06 3.12 -0.79
N ARG A 128 -1.76 3.15 -1.12
CA ARG A 128 -1.15 2.25 -2.13
C ARG A 128 -1.28 0.78 -1.72
N VAL A 129 -0.92 0.46 -0.47
CA VAL A 129 -1.00 -0.92 0.05
C VAL A 129 -2.45 -1.40 0.08
N ALA A 130 -3.40 -0.55 0.46
CA ALA A 130 -4.82 -0.90 0.43
C ALA A 130 -5.30 -1.23 -0.99
N ARG A 131 -4.85 -0.48 -2.01
CA ARG A 131 -5.14 -0.77 -3.42
C ARG A 131 -4.53 -2.11 -3.86
N GLU A 132 -3.27 -2.38 -3.54
CA GLU A 132 -2.61 -3.64 -3.89
C GLU A 132 -3.32 -4.86 -3.23
N VAL A 133 -3.72 -4.73 -1.95
CA VAL A 133 -4.48 -5.78 -1.25
C VAL A 133 -5.87 -5.98 -1.87
N ALA A 134 -6.56 -4.91 -2.26
CA ALA A 134 -7.85 -5.01 -2.94
C ALA A 134 -7.74 -5.75 -4.27
N GLU A 135 -6.73 -5.42 -5.09
CA GLU A 135 -6.46 -6.09 -6.36
C GLU A 135 -6.15 -7.59 -6.19
N ARG A 136 -5.32 -7.93 -5.19
CA ARG A 136 -5.02 -9.33 -4.87
C ARG A 136 -6.27 -10.10 -4.44
N ARG A 137 -7.12 -9.51 -3.60
CA ARG A 137 -8.39 -10.13 -3.19
C ARG A 137 -9.31 -10.39 -4.37
N MET A 138 -9.47 -9.44 -5.29
CA MET A 138 -10.26 -9.66 -6.51
C MET A 138 -9.66 -10.77 -7.40
N SER A 139 -8.33 -10.87 -7.49
CA SER A 139 -7.66 -11.94 -8.23
C SER A 139 -7.89 -13.32 -7.59
N GLU A 140 -7.86 -13.41 -6.27
CA GLU A 140 -8.15 -14.63 -5.52
C GLU A 140 -9.62 -15.04 -5.66
N GLU A 141 -10.56 -14.09 -5.54
CA GLU A 141 -11.99 -14.34 -5.72
C GLU A 141 -12.29 -14.88 -7.14
N ASN A 142 -11.71 -14.27 -8.17
CA ASN A 142 -11.85 -14.76 -9.55
C ASN A 142 -11.22 -16.16 -9.76
N LYS A 143 -10.14 -16.50 -9.05
CA LYS A 143 -9.57 -17.87 -9.08
C LYS A 143 -10.48 -18.90 -8.40
N VAL A 144 -11.15 -18.51 -7.32
CA VAL A 144 -12.09 -19.39 -6.59
C VAL A 144 -13.41 -19.54 -7.35
N ALA A 145 -13.86 -18.53 -8.09
CA ALA A 145 -15.03 -18.64 -8.97
C ALA A 145 -14.85 -19.67 -10.11
N GLY A 146 -13.61 -20.06 -10.43
CA GLY A 146 -13.29 -21.19 -11.31
C GLY A 146 -13.47 -22.57 -10.67
N VAL A 147 -13.58 -22.64 -9.33
CA VAL A 147 -14.07 -23.83 -8.62
C VAL A 147 -15.57 -23.69 -8.58
N THR A 148 -16.27 -24.41 -9.47
CA THR A 148 -17.71 -24.61 -9.32
C THR A 148 -17.94 -25.25 -7.96
N THR A 149 -18.27 -24.44 -6.96
CA THR A 149 -19.00 -24.94 -5.81
C THR A 149 -20.21 -25.65 -6.41
N PRO A 150 -20.52 -26.90 -6.03
CA PRO A 150 -21.76 -27.53 -6.44
C PRO A 150 -22.88 -26.57 -6.07
N THR A 151 -23.35 -25.82 -7.07
CA THR A 151 -24.46 -24.91 -6.90
C THR A 151 -25.62 -25.87 -6.85
N ASP A 152 -25.94 -26.36 -5.66
CA ASP A 152 -27.13 -27.16 -5.47
C ASP A 152 -28.29 -26.32 -6.02
N PRO A 153 -28.91 -26.73 -7.14
CA PRO A 153 -29.95 -25.94 -7.79
C PRO A 153 -31.16 -25.73 -6.86
N ARG A 154 -31.25 -26.45 -5.74
CA ARG A 154 -32.28 -26.24 -4.71
C ARG A 154 -32.16 -24.91 -3.97
N LEU A 155 -30.98 -24.29 -3.89
CA LEU A 155 -30.82 -22.98 -3.22
C LEU A 155 -31.22 -21.80 -4.11
N ARG A 156 -31.37 -21.98 -5.44
CA ARG A 156 -31.85 -20.92 -6.34
C ARG A 156 -33.37 -20.74 -6.33
N GLN A 157 -34.12 -21.64 -5.70
CA GLN A 157 -35.59 -21.56 -5.62
C GLN A 157 -36.11 -20.89 -4.35
N ALA A 158 -35.24 -20.43 -3.43
CA ALA A 158 -35.67 -19.50 -2.40
C ALA A 158 -35.90 -18.13 -3.04
N GLY A 159 -37.15 -17.88 -3.42
CA GLY A 159 -37.60 -16.71 -4.17
C GLY A 159 -37.18 -15.37 -3.58
N GLN A 160 -37.18 -14.37 -4.45
CA GLN A 160 -37.05 -12.96 -4.08
C GLN A 160 -37.98 -12.63 -2.90
N PRO A 161 -37.47 -12.09 -1.79
CA PRO A 161 -38.34 -11.63 -0.71
C PRO A 161 -39.09 -10.40 -1.19
N THR A 162 -40.37 -10.60 -1.48
CA THR A 162 -41.35 -9.51 -1.54
C THR A 162 -41.33 -8.80 -0.19
N ALA A 163 -41.20 -7.48 -0.23
CA ALA A 163 -41.01 -6.59 0.91
C ALA A 163 -42.27 -6.49 1.81
N THR A 164 -42.65 -7.59 2.46
CA THR A 164 -43.75 -7.59 3.45
C THR A 164 -43.54 -8.59 4.61
N ALA A 165 -42.57 -9.52 4.52
CA ALA A 165 -42.32 -10.51 5.58
C ALA A 165 -41.10 -10.17 6.46
N VAL A 166 -41.09 -9.00 7.11
CA VAL A 166 -40.07 -8.63 8.13
C VAL A 166 -40.53 -8.98 9.55
N ARG A 167 -41.67 -9.65 9.73
CA ARG A 167 -42.17 -10.03 11.06
C ARG A 167 -42.47 -11.52 11.07
N GLN A 168 -41.79 -12.23 11.97
CA GLN A 168 -42.02 -13.64 12.35
C GLN A 168 -41.31 -14.68 11.47
N ALA A 169 -40.03 -14.89 11.74
CA ALA A 169 -39.40 -16.20 11.59
C ALA A 169 -38.31 -16.40 12.66
N SER A 170 -38.72 -16.27 13.93
CA SER A 170 -38.07 -16.97 15.03
C SER A 170 -38.52 -18.43 14.97
N ALA A 171 -37.70 -19.27 14.34
CA ALA A 171 -37.82 -20.72 14.42
C ALA A 171 -36.41 -21.31 14.49
N THR A 172 -36.16 -21.91 15.65
CA THR A 172 -35.00 -22.69 16.07
C THR A 172 -34.68 -23.80 15.07
N GLU A 173 -33.55 -23.69 14.37
CA GLU A 173 -32.87 -24.86 13.80
C GLU A 173 -31.87 -25.40 14.85
N PRO A 174 -31.68 -26.73 14.96
CA PRO A 174 -30.69 -27.33 15.86
C PRO A 174 -29.29 -27.19 15.24
N GLY A 175 -28.86 -25.94 15.10
CA GLY A 175 -27.53 -25.56 14.66
C GLY A 175 -26.81 -24.88 15.80
N LEU A 176 -25.57 -25.32 16.05
CA LEU A 176 -24.69 -24.81 17.11
C LEU A 176 -24.82 -23.29 17.31
N ASP A 177 -25.29 -22.90 18.50
CA ASP A 177 -25.56 -21.50 18.85
C ASP A 177 -24.32 -20.60 18.56
N ARG A 178 -24.55 -19.47 17.86
CA ARG A 178 -23.51 -18.48 17.55
C ARG A 178 -22.81 -17.95 18.81
N SER A 179 -23.48 -17.98 19.96
CA SER A 179 -22.86 -17.61 21.25
C SER A 179 -21.79 -18.64 21.66
N ARG A 180 -22.12 -19.94 21.56
CA ARG A 180 -21.24 -21.08 21.89
C ARG A 180 -20.03 -21.15 20.96
N LEU A 181 -20.20 -20.88 19.67
CA LEU A 181 -19.08 -20.80 18.71
C LEU A 181 -18.08 -19.69 19.06
N ARG A 182 -18.58 -18.51 19.49
CA ARG A 182 -17.72 -17.41 19.91
C ARG A 182 -16.93 -17.74 21.16
N ASP A 183 -17.56 -18.39 22.13
CA ASP A 183 -16.88 -18.84 23.35
C ASP A 183 -15.78 -19.87 23.05
N LEU A 184 -16.09 -20.90 22.25
CA LEU A 184 -15.13 -21.92 21.81
C LEU A 184 -13.92 -21.30 21.09
N MET A 185 -14.16 -20.34 20.20
CA MET A 185 -13.07 -19.64 19.50
C MET A 185 -12.21 -18.83 20.47
N GLY A 186 -12.84 -18.15 21.44
CA GLY A 186 -12.12 -17.41 22.47
C GLY A 186 -11.19 -18.30 23.30
N ARG A 187 -11.68 -19.47 23.71
CA ARG A 187 -10.89 -20.47 24.45
C ARG A 187 -9.72 -21.01 23.64
N PHE A 188 -9.93 -21.26 22.35
CA PHE A 188 -8.86 -21.70 21.44
C PHE A 188 -7.77 -20.64 21.28
N LEU A 189 -8.16 -19.37 21.09
CA LEU A 189 -7.22 -18.26 20.94
C LEU A 189 -6.41 -17.98 22.22
N ARG A 190 -6.97 -18.26 23.39
CA ARG A 190 -6.26 -18.18 24.68
C ARG A 190 -5.41 -19.41 24.99
N GLY A 191 -5.42 -20.43 24.12
CA GLY A 191 -4.68 -21.68 24.31
C GLY A 191 -5.28 -22.61 25.36
N GLU A 192 -6.51 -22.37 25.80
CA GLU A 192 -7.20 -23.18 26.83
C GLU A 192 -7.69 -24.53 26.29
N ILE A 193 -7.81 -24.66 24.96
CA ILE A 193 -8.21 -25.90 24.28
C ILE A 193 -7.33 -26.15 23.06
N SER A 194 -7.06 -27.43 22.77
CA SER A 194 -6.33 -27.85 21.58
C SER A 194 -7.22 -27.80 20.33
N LYS A 195 -6.61 -27.77 19.13
CA LYS A 195 -7.34 -27.80 17.87
C LYS A 195 -8.25 -29.03 17.73
N ALA A 196 -7.74 -30.20 18.13
CA ALA A 196 -8.50 -31.45 18.08
C ALA A 196 -9.75 -31.39 18.98
N GLU A 197 -9.62 -30.73 20.13
CA GLU A 197 -10.73 -30.55 21.07
C GLU A 197 -11.75 -29.51 20.60
N TYR A 198 -11.29 -28.43 19.98
CA TYR A 198 -12.17 -27.45 19.33
C TYR A 198 -13.03 -28.08 18.22
N GLU A 199 -12.43 -28.90 17.36
CA GLU A 199 -13.15 -29.56 16.25
C GLU A 199 -14.19 -30.58 16.78
N ARG A 200 -13.85 -31.33 17.84
CA ARG A 200 -14.79 -32.23 18.51
C ARG A 200 -15.97 -31.47 19.12
N LEU A 201 -15.72 -30.34 19.78
CA LEU A 201 -16.76 -29.53 20.45
C LEU A 201 -17.63 -28.71 19.49
N ARG A 202 -17.13 -28.46 18.28
CA ARG A 202 -17.88 -27.82 17.19
C ARG A 202 -18.79 -28.80 16.45
N ALA A 203 -18.43 -30.09 16.40
CA ALA A 203 -19.18 -31.11 15.67
C ALA A 203 -20.33 -31.75 16.48
N GLY A 204 -20.43 -31.49 17.79
CA GLY A 204 -21.48 -32.01 18.69
C GLY A 204 -22.33 -30.90 19.31
#